data_AF-A0A962GN40-F1
#
_entry.id   AF-A0A962GN40-F1
#
_cell.length_a   1.000
_cell.length_b   1.000
_cell.length_c   1.000
_cell.angle_alpha   90.00
_cell.angle_beta   90.00
_cell.angle_gamma   90.00
#
_symmetry.space_group_name_H-M   'P 1'
#
loop_
_entity.id
_entity.type
_entity.pdbx_description
1 polymer ?
#
loop_
_entity_poly.entity_id
_entity_poly.type
_entity_poly.pdbx_seq_one_letter_code
_entity_poly.pdbx_strand_id
1 'polypeptide(L)' 'MMSVTIQPYPTTHRQDLVETLHGTPIPDPYRWLEELDSQETRRWIDAQNVVTNAYLAQVEDRPAIQAQLARLWN' A
#
# COMPACT_ATOMS: atom_id res chain seq x y z
N MET A 1 5.40 -2.62 -26.59
CA MET A 1 4.82 -2.78 -25.24
C MET A 1 5.58 -1.85 -24.31
N MET A 2 4.90 -0.95 -23.59
CA MET A 2 5.55 -0.15 -22.55
C MET A 2 6.12 -1.10 -21.49
N SER A 3 7.40 -0.93 -21.17
CA SER A 3 8.05 -1.70 -20.11
C SER A 3 7.89 -0.93 -18.81
N VAL A 4 7.22 -1.55 -17.83
CA VAL A 4 7.04 -0.96 -16.50
C VAL A 4 8.09 -1.55 -15.56
N THR A 5 8.77 -0.68 -14.82
CA THR A 5 9.71 -1.03 -13.77
C THR A 5 8.95 -1.19 -12.45
N ILE A 6 9.01 -2.39 -11.85
CA ILE A 6 8.39 -2.67 -10.55
C ILE A 6 9.46 -2.54 -9.47
N GLN A 7 9.21 -1.67 -8.49
CA GLN A 7 10.06 -1.56 -7.29
C GLN A 7 9.80 -2.75 -6.36
N PRO A 8 10.83 -3.26 -5.65
CA PRO A 8 10.63 -4.28 -4.63
C PRO A 8 9.60 -3.82 -3.59
N TYR A 9 8.74 -4.74 -3.15
CA TYR A 9 7.79 -4.43 -2.08
C TYR A 9 8.51 -4.13 -0.76
N PRO A 10 7.98 -3.23 0.08
CA PRO A 10 8.52 -2.97 1.39
C PRO A 10 8.49 -4.22 2.27
N THR A 11 9.55 -4.45 3.03
CA THR A 11 9.55 -5.48 4.07
C THR A 11 8.39 -5.24 5.03
N THR A 12 7.54 -6.25 5.18
CA THR A 12 6.40 -6.23 6.10
C THR A 12 6.64 -7.33 7.11
N HIS A 13 7.01 -6.96 8.33
CA HIS A 13 7.32 -7.95 9.36
C HIS A 13 6.05 -8.73 9.73
N ARG A 14 6.23 -10.01 10.02
CA ARG A 14 5.16 -10.92 10.45
C ARG A 14 5.31 -11.16 11.93
N GLN A 15 4.21 -11.02 12.66
CA GLN A 15 4.13 -11.41 14.06
C GLN A 15 3.59 -12.83 14.16
N ASP A 16 3.92 -13.52 15.25
CA ASP A 16 3.39 -14.85 15.54
C ASP A 16 2.05 -14.80 16.30
N LEU A 17 1.28 -13.71 16.11
CA LEU A 17 -0.01 -13.54 16.76
C LEU A 17 -1.01 -14.56 16.22
N VAL A 18 -1.60 -15.34 17.13
CA VAL A 18 -2.65 -16.33 16.84
C VAL A 18 -3.77 -16.15 17.86
N GLU A 19 -4.98 -15.91 17.38
CA GLU A 19 -6.19 -15.87 18.20
C GLU A 19 -6.91 -17.22 18.12
N THR A 20 -7.61 -17.63 19.19
CA THR A 20 -8.46 -18.84 19.14
C THR A 20 -9.93 -18.42 19.14
N LEU A 21 -10.62 -18.63 18.02
CA LEU A 21 -12.03 -18.30 17.85
C LEU A 21 -12.84 -19.59 17.77
N HIS A 22 -13.76 -19.78 18.71
CA HIS A 22 -14.60 -20.99 18.81
C HIS A 22 -13.80 -22.31 18.75
N GLY A 23 -12.63 -22.34 19.39
CA GLY A 23 -11.72 -23.49 19.40
C GLY A 23 -10.83 -23.61 18.17
N THR A 24 -10.92 -22.70 17.20
CA THR A 24 -10.09 -22.70 15.98
C THR A 24 -8.95 -21.67 16.12
N PRO A 25 -7.68 -22.07 15.94
CA PRO A 25 -6.56 -21.12 15.91
C PRO A 25 -6.54 -20.36 14.57
N ILE A 26 -6.50 -19.02 14.64
CA ILE A 26 -6.50 -18.09 13.51
C ILE A 26 -5.27 -17.18 13.61
N PRO A 27 -4.26 -17.34 12.73
CA PRO A 27 -3.09 -16.47 12.72
C PRO A 27 -3.42 -15.10 12.12
N ASP A 28 -2.96 -14.05 12.79
CA ASP A 28 -3.07 -12.66 12.32
C ASP A 28 -1.71 -11.95 12.35
N PRO A 29 -0.81 -12.29 11.41
CA PRO A 29 0.58 -11.85 11.45
C PRO A 29 0.77 -10.35 11.19
N TYR A 30 -0.29 -9.63 10.80
CA TYR A 30 -0.24 -8.23 10.41
C TYR A 30 -1.17 -7.33 11.24
N ARG A 31 -1.70 -7.82 12.37
CA ARG A 31 -2.54 -7.05 13.32
C ARG A 31 -1.96 -5.68 13.66
N TRP A 32 -0.63 -5.55 13.72
CA TRP A 32 0.04 -4.27 13.98
C TRP A 32 -0.30 -3.17 12.96
N LEU A 33 -0.69 -3.51 11.73
CA LEU A 33 -1.14 -2.55 10.72
C LEU A 33 -2.50 -1.91 11.06
N GLU A 34 -3.27 -2.48 11.99
CA GLU A 34 -4.54 -1.90 12.45
C GLU A 34 -4.31 -0.64 13.32
N GLU A 35 -3.12 -0.50 13.91
CA GLU A 35 -2.73 0.67 14.71
C GLU A 35 -2.26 1.82 13.82
N LEU A 36 -3.21 2.54 13.20
CA LEU A 36 -2.97 3.60 12.22
C LEU A 36 -2.12 4.77 12.75
N ASP A 37 -2.18 5.01 14.06
CA ASP A 37 -1.41 6.09 14.70
C ASP A 37 0.02 5.69 15.09
N SER A 38 0.35 4.40 14.99
CA SER A 38 1.69 3.93 15.31
C SER A 38 2.71 4.46 14.32
N GLN A 39 3.93 4.75 14.81
CA GLN A 39 5.03 5.16 13.95
C GLN A 39 5.38 4.06 12.93
N GLU A 40 5.19 2.79 13.28
CA GLU A 40 5.48 1.66 12.42
C GLU A 40 4.53 1.59 11.23
N THR A 41 3.22 1.65 11.48
CA THR A 41 2.20 1.63 10.42
C THR A 41 2.35 2.82 9.48
N ARG A 42 2.63 4.02 10.01
CA ARG A 42 2.90 5.20 9.19
C ARG A 42 4.13 5.01 8.27
N ARG A 43 5.24 4.48 8.80
CA ARG A 43 6.43 4.17 7.99
C ARG A 43 6.14 3.14 6.90
N TRP A 44 5.33 2.13 7.21
CA TRP A 44 4.92 1.13 6.23
C TRP A 44 4.05 1.72 5.13
N ILE A 45 3.07 2.57 5.48
CA ILE A 45 2.23 3.31 4.52
C ILE A 45 3.10 4.14 3.58
N ASP A 46 4.05 4.90 4.13
CA ASP A 46 4.97 5.73 3.34
C ASP A 46 5.78 4.88 2.36
N ALA A 47 6.31 3.73 2.80
CA ALA A 47 7.06 2.83 1.94
C ALA A 47 6.19 2.23 0.81
N GLN A 48 4.94 1.86 1.11
CA GLN A 48 3.99 1.38 0.09
C GLN A 48 3.62 2.47 -0.92
N ASN A 49 3.45 3.71 -0.44
CA ASN A 49 3.20 4.87 -1.28
C ASN A 49 4.36 5.15 -2.23
N VAL A 50 5.61 4.95 -1.81
CA VAL A 50 6.79 5.09 -2.70
C VAL A 50 6.71 4.10 -3.87
N VAL A 51 6.43 2.82 -3.61
CA VAL A 51 6.30 1.80 -4.67
C VAL A 51 5.16 2.16 -5.63
N THR A 52 4.01 2.52 -5.07
CA THR A 52 2.80 2.83 -5.84
C THR A 52 3.00 4.09 -6.71
N ASN A 53 3.56 5.15 -6.14
CA ASN A 53 3.81 6.39 -6.88
C ASN A 53 4.89 6.20 -7.96
N ALA A 54 5.93 5.40 -7.70
CA ALA A 54 6.94 5.08 -8.70
C ALA A 54 6.35 4.28 -9.88
N TYR A 55 5.43 3.35 -9.61
CA TYR A 55 4.69 2.66 -10.66
C TYR A 55 3.83 3.64 -11.48
N LEU A 56 3.03 4.46 -10.79
CA LEU A 56 2.09 5.35 -11.45
C LEU A 56 2.75 6.52 -12.19
N ALA A 57 3.96 6.93 -11.80
CA ALA A 57 4.74 7.94 -12.49
C ALA A 57 5.18 7.50 -13.90
N GLN A 58 5.14 6.20 -14.20
CA GLN A 58 5.47 5.65 -15.52
C GLN A 58 4.28 5.68 -16.49
N VAL A 59 3.09 6.04 -16.02
CA VAL A 59 1.89 6.15 -16.86
C VAL A 59 1.89 7.52 -17.54
N GLU A 60 2.30 7.55 -18.81
CA GLU A 60 2.45 8.79 -19.59
C GLU A 60 1.16 9.62 -19.66
N ASP A 61 -0.01 8.97 -19.76
CA ASP A 61 -1.31 9.65 -19.87
C ASP A 61 -1.86 10.18 -18.54
N ARG A 62 -1.25 9.84 -17.39
CA ARG A 62 -1.75 10.20 -16.06
C ARG A 62 -1.96 11.72 -15.89
N PRO A 63 -1.05 12.62 -16.32
CA PRO A 63 -1.26 14.07 -16.22
C PRO A 63 -2.45 14.57 -17.05
N ALA A 64 -2.66 13.99 -18.25
CA ALA A 64 -3.77 14.38 -19.13
C ALA A 64 -5.12 13.99 -18.52
N ILE A 65 -5.21 12.78 -17.96
CA ILE A 65 -6.39 12.30 -17.23
C ILE A 65 -6.69 13.21 -16.03
N GLN A 66 -5.67 13.54 -15.22
CA GLN A 66 -5.82 14.42 -14.07
C GLN A 66 -6.34 15.81 -14.47
N ALA A 67 -5.80 16.39 -15.55
CA ALA A 67 -6.23 17.69 -16.06
C ALA A 67 -7.68 17.66 -16.57
N GLN A 68 -8.10 16.58 -17.22
CA GLN A 68 -9.47 16.43 -17.69
C GLN A 68 -10.47 16.29 -16.55
N LEU A 69 -10.16 15.50 -15.52
CA LEU A 69 -10.99 15.38 -14.32
C LEU A 69 -11.12 16.73 -13.60
N ALA A 70 -10.02 17.47 -13.44
CA ALA A 70 -10.03 18.80 -12.83
C ALA A 70 -10.90 19.81 -13.61
N ARG A 71 -10.91 19.72 -14.94
CA ARG A 71 -11.77 20.57 -15.80
C ARG A 71 -13.26 20.25 -15.64
N LEU A 72 -13.61 18.97 -15.52
CA LEU A 72 -15.02 18.53 -15.41
C LEU A 72 -15.63 18.75 -14.03
N TRP A 73 -14.79 18.93 -13.00
CA TRP A 73 -15.23 19.14 -11.63
C TRP A 73 -15.69 20.58 -11.35
N ASN A 74 -15.19 21.55 -12.13
CA ASN A 74 -15.60 22.95 -12.10
C ASN A 74 -16.80 23.20 -13.01
#